data_AF-A0ABD0QBL4-F1
#
_entry.id   AF-A0ABD0QBL4-F1
#
_cell.length_a   1.000
_cell.length_b   1.000
_cell.length_c   1.000
_cell.angle_alpha   90.00
_cell.angle_beta   90.00
_cell.angle_gamma   90.00
#
_symmetry.space_group_name_H-M   'P 1'
#
loop_
_entity.id
_entity.type
_entity.pdbx_description
1 polymer ?
#
loop_
_entity_poly.entity_id
_entity_poly.type
_entity_poly.pdbx_seq_one_letter_code
_entity_poly.pdbx_strand_id
1 'polypeptide(L)' 'KTGEVWWSAVLKGEAEIDVNQINRERSMASVDEEEHAVLDRLSFDYHQKLQGKPQSHEL' A
#
# COMPACT_ATOMS: atom_id res chain seq x y z
N LYS A 1 -28.83 7.49 -14.27
CA LYS A 1 -27.78 7.37 -13.24
C LYS A 1 -27.18 5.99 -13.34
N THR A 2 -26.04 5.85 -13.99
CA THR A 2 -25.23 4.63 -13.94
C THR A 2 -24.53 4.66 -12.59
N GLY A 3 -25.07 3.89 -11.62
CA GLY A 3 -24.44 3.74 -10.32
C GLY A 3 -23.33 2.71 -10.44
N GLU A 4 -22.12 3.08 -10.00
CA GLU A 4 -21.06 2.10 -9.80
C GLU A 4 -21.50 1.16 -8.67
N VAL A 5 -21.73 -0.11 -9.02
CA VAL A 5 -22.11 -1.15 -8.07
C VAL A 5 -20.95 -2.13 -7.93
N TRP A 6 -20.60 -2.42 -6.68
CA TRP A 6 -19.62 -3.45 -6.35
C TRP A 6 -20.19 -4.83 -6.65
N TRP A 7 -19.32 -5.73 -7.05
CA TRP A 7 -19.70 -7.13 -7.30
C TRP A 7 -19.82 -7.85 -5.96
N SER A 8 -20.89 -8.63 -5.79
CA SER A 8 -21.10 -9.41 -4.56
C SER A 8 -20.27 -10.69 -4.50
N ALA A 9 -19.92 -11.27 -5.65
CA ALA A 9 -19.09 -12.47 -5.77
C ALA A 9 -18.29 -12.43 -7.08
N VAL A 10 -17.19 -13.18 -7.15
CA VAL A 10 -16.35 -13.28 -8.37
C VAL A 10 -17.09 -14.08 -9.44
N LEU A 11 -17.68 -15.23 -9.06
CA LEU A 11 -18.49 -16.07 -9.93
C LEU A 11 -19.90 -16.28 -9.36
N LYS A 12 -20.86 -16.55 -10.24
CA LYS A 12 -22.24 -16.83 -9.84
C LYS A 12 -22.31 -18.16 -9.08
N GLY A 13 -22.85 -18.12 -7.87
CA GLY A 13 -23.03 -19.29 -7.01
C GLY A 13 -21.87 -19.54 -6.04
N GLU A 14 -20.82 -18.72 -6.06
CA GLU A 14 -19.77 -18.72 -5.04
C GLU A 14 -20.16 -17.92 -3.79
N ALA A 15 -19.34 -18.05 -2.75
CA ALA A 15 -19.47 -17.24 -1.55
C ALA A 15 -19.36 -15.74 -1.86
N GLU A 16 -20.16 -14.95 -1.14
CA GLU A 16 -20.08 -13.49 -1.25
C GLU A 16 -18.77 -12.95 -0.65
N ILE A 17 -18.30 -11.84 -1.21
CA ILE A 17 -17.11 -11.15 -0.76
C ILE A 17 -17.41 -10.47 0.58
N ASP A 18 -16.89 -11.02 1.68
CA ASP A 18 -16.91 -10.36 2.98
C ASP A 18 -15.78 -9.32 3.06
N VAL A 19 -16.15 -8.06 2.84
CA VAL A 19 -15.24 -6.91 2.86
C VAL A 19 -14.55 -6.72 4.22
N ASN A 20 -15.11 -7.26 5.31
CA ASN A 20 -14.51 -7.18 6.64
C ASN A 20 -13.39 -8.20 6.86
N GLN A 21 -13.33 -9.23 6.03
CA GLN A 21 -12.30 -10.27 6.08
C GLN A 21 -11.17 -10.06 5.07
N ILE A 22 -11.28 -9.05 4.21
CA ILE A 22 -10.22 -8.71 3.26
C ILE A 22 -9.04 -8.13 4.02
N ASN A 23 -7.87 -8.78 3.92
CA ASN A 23 -6.62 -8.22 4.38
C ASN A 23 -6.26 -7.01 3.50
N ARG A 24 -6.24 -5.82 4.10
CA ARG A 24 -5.92 -4.55 3.42
C ARG A 24 -4.45 -4.16 3.57
N GLU A 25 -3.69 -4.93 4.33
CA GLU A 25 -2.29 -4.67 4.57
C GLU A 25 -1.49 -5.08 3.33
N ARG A 26 -0.76 -4.11 2.76
CA ARG A 26 0.26 -4.41 1.75
C ARG A 26 1.53 -4.80 2.49
N SER A 27 1.98 -6.03 2.28
CA SER A 27 3.25 -6.48 2.84
C SER A 27 4.40 -5.76 2.14
N MET A 28 5.42 -5.36 2.91
CA MET A 28 6.69 -4.89 2.34
C MET A 28 7.32 -5.89 1.36
N ALA A 29 7.00 -7.18 1.48
CA ALA A 29 7.50 -8.24 0.60
C ALA A 29 6.79 -8.31 -0.77
N SER A 30 5.65 -7.62 -0.94
CA SER A 30 4.92 -7.56 -2.22
C SER A 30 5.19 -6.26 -2.99
N VAL A 31 6.12 -5.43 -2.52
CA VAL A 31 6.59 -4.24 -3.22
C VAL A 31 7.48 -4.72 -4.37
N ASP A 32 7.29 -4.18 -5.57
CA ASP A 32 8.15 -4.51 -6.70
C ASP A 32 9.53 -3.83 -6.59
N GLU A 33 10.53 -4.36 -7.31
CA GLU A 33 11.92 -3.86 -7.29
C GLU A 33 12.07 -2.38 -7.72
N GLU A 34 11.10 -1.84 -8.48
CA GLU A 34 11.07 -0.46 -8.92
C GLU A 34 10.53 0.49 -7.83
N GLU A 35 9.54 0.04 -7.06
CA GLU A 35 8.93 0.77 -5.94
C GLU A 35 9.80 0.79 -4.67
N HIS A 36 10.77 -0.13 -4.56
CA HIS A 36 11.71 -0.20 -3.43
C HIS A 36 12.54 1.09 -3.25
N ALA A 37 12.97 1.73 -4.34
CA ALA A 37 13.82 2.94 -4.26
C ALA A 37 13.10 4.13 -3.57
N VAL A 38 11.79 4.23 -3.75
CA VAL A 38 10.98 5.29 -3.13
C VAL A 38 10.79 5.02 -1.63
N LEU A 39 10.56 3.75 -1.26
CA LEU A 39 10.41 3.35 0.13
C LEU A 39 11.72 3.47 0.93
N ASP A 40 12.85 3.12 0.31
CA ASP A 40 14.17 3.26 0.92
C ASP A 40 14.48 4.74 1.20
N ARG A 41 14.19 5.62 0.23
CA ARG A 41 14.31 7.07 0.42
C ARG A 41 13.43 7.57 1.56
N LEU A 42 12.16 7.16 1.59
CA LEU A 42 11.21 7.60 2.61
C LEU A 42 11.64 7.13 4.02
N SER A 43 12.10 5.89 4.12
CA SER A 43 12.59 5.30 5.38
C SER A 43 13.87 5.99 5.86
N PHE A 44 14.78 6.32 4.94
CA PHE A 44 15.99 7.08 5.22
C PHE A 44 15.66 8.49 5.74
N ASP A 45 14.80 9.23 5.05
CA ASP A 45 14.38 10.58 5.45
C ASP A 45 13.65 10.57 6.81
N TYR A 46 12.85 9.53 7.07
CA TYR A 46 12.21 9.33 8.37
C TYR A 46 13.23 9.16 9.51
N HIS A 47 14.26 8.32 9.30
CA HIS A 47 15.35 8.16 10.28
C HIS A 47 16.17 9.43 10.48
N GLN A 48 16.47 10.17 9.41
CA GLN A 48 17.19 11.44 9.48
C GLN A 48 16.40 12.47 10.30
N LYS A 49 15.09 12.58 10.06
CA LYS A 49 14.20 13.46 10.83
C LYS A 49 14.19 13.12 12.32
N LEU A 50 14.11 11.84 12.69
CA LEU A 50 14.19 11.40 14.08
C LEU A 50 15.53 11.74 14.74
N GLN A 51 16.61 11.76 13.95
CA GLN A 51 17.97 12.10 14.40
C GLN A 51 18.29 13.60 14.34
N GLY A 52 17.37 14.43 13.82
CA GLY A 52 17.62 15.87 13.59
C GLY A 52 18.67 16.16 12.51
N LYS A 53 18.89 15.22 11.58
CA LYS A 53 19.83 15.35 10.47
C LYS A 53 19.11 15.82 9.19
N PRO A 54 19.79 16.54 8.28
CA PRO A 54 19.22 17.02 7.03
C PRO A 54 18.77 15.87 6.14
N GLN A 55 17.60 15.96 5.51
CA GLN A 55 17.03 14.90 4.67
C GLN A 55 17.83 14.70 3.37
N SER A 56 17.60 13.60 2.66
CA SER A 56 18.32 13.24 1.42
C SER A 56 18.30 14.31 0.32
N HIS A 57 17.29 15.17 0.31
CA HIS A 57 17.15 16.27 -0.65
C HIS A 57 17.85 17.58 -0.22
N GLU A 58 18.36 17.62 1.02
CA GLU A 58 19.08 18.75 1.62
C GLU A 58 20.61 18.54 1.60
N LEU A 59 21.08 17.39 1.05
CA LEU A 59 22.48 17.05 0.76
C LEU A 59 22.81 17.30 -0.71
#